data_AF-A0A816CFB4-F1
#
_entry.id   AF-A0A816CFB4-F1
#
_cell.length_a   1.000
_cell.length_b   1.000
_cell.length_c   1.000
_cell.angle_alpha   90.00
_cell.angle_beta   90.00
_cell.angle_gamma   90.00
#
_symmetry.space_group_name_H-M   'P 1'
#
loop_
_entity.id
_entity.type
_entity.pdbx_description
1 polymer ?
#
loop_
_entity_poly.entity_id
_entity_poly.type
_entity_poly.pdbx_seq_one_letter_code
_entity_poly.pdbx_strand_id
1 'polypeptide(L)'
;MKMISAFEPIIIARAYRRALDATHKLDNIQRHVKNFRPQILILTGNPIYRPTLVDLCWLVTYGHSLMIMWKCDFNKLRPNVVVLGFKNDWLIKAEAAIDYFNIIHDALHLKYGIGILRLKTGLDFSHFFESDSADDDNDDDIDDDEESTIFNSLYTIINKSALLNMNIFHSIQISSAIIDVWWLFDDDGGLTLLLSYLLRCRRR
;
A
#
# COMPACT_ATOMS: atom_id res chain seq x y z
N MET A 1 24.05 -32.85 3.50
CA MET A 1 23.34 -31.56 3.61
C MET A 1 24.31 -30.36 3.53
N LYS A 2 25.14 -30.27 2.47
CA LYS A 2 26.08 -29.14 2.23
C LYS A 2 26.15 -28.68 0.76
N MET A 3 25.46 -29.35 -0.17
CA MET A 3 25.48 -28.97 -1.60
C MET A 3 24.48 -27.87 -1.97
N ILE A 4 23.49 -27.58 -1.13
CA ILE A 4 22.45 -26.57 -1.45
C ILE A 4 23.00 -25.13 -1.27
N SER A 5 23.88 -24.88 -0.30
CA SER A 5 24.40 -23.53 -0.02
C SER A 5 25.39 -23.00 -1.06
N ALA A 6 25.99 -23.86 -1.89
CA ALA A 6 26.94 -23.45 -2.93
C ALA A 6 26.27 -22.90 -4.20
N PHE A 7 24.99 -23.22 -4.42
CA PHE A 7 24.24 -22.76 -5.60
C PHE A 7 23.56 -21.41 -5.41
N GLU A 8 23.31 -20.98 -4.16
CA GLU A 8 22.66 -19.69 -3.87
C GLU A 8 23.41 -18.48 -4.48
N PRO A 9 24.75 -18.37 -4.38
CA PRO A 9 25.47 -17.23 -4.95
C PRO A 9 25.39 -17.20 -6.49
N ILE A 10 25.40 -18.37 -7.12
CA ILE A 10 25.29 -18.51 -8.59
C ILE A 10 23.90 -18.11 -9.06
N ILE A 11 22.86 -18.50 -8.31
CA ILE A 11 21.47 -18.14 -8.60
C ILE A 11 21.30 -16.62 -8.46
N ILE A 12 21.84 -16.02 -7.39
CA ILE A 12 21.79 -14.57 -7.15
C ILE A 12 22.53 -13.80 -8.26
N ALA A 13 23.76 -14.19 -8.61
CA ALA A 13 24.54 -13.56 -9.67
C ALA A 13 23.83 -13.66 -11.03
N ARG A 14 23.20 -14.80 -11.32
CA ARG A 14 22.44 -15.00 -12.56
C ARG A 14 21.15 -14.18 -12.57
N ALA A 15 20.46 -14.05 -11.44
CA ALA A 15 19.29 -13.20 -11.29
C ALA A 15 19.64 -11.72 -11.47
N TYR A 16 20.74 -11.26 -10.86
CA TYR A 16 21.25 -9.90 -11.02
C TYR A 16 21.59 -9.59 -12.49
N ARG A 17 22.35 -10.46 -13.15
CA ARG A 17 22.69 -10.27 -14.58
C ARG A 17 21.44 -10.21 -15.46
N ARG A 18 20.46 -11.09 -15.23
CA ARG A 18 19.18 -11.06 -15.95
C ARG A 18 18.42 -9.75 -15.73
N ALA A 19 18.38 -9.25 -14.49
CA ALA A 19 17.73 -7.98 -14.17
C ALA A 19 18.46 -6.80 -14.84
N LEU A 20 19.79 -6.78 -14.84
CA LEU A 20 20.60 -5.76 -15.50
C LEU A 20 20.39 -5.79 -17.03
N ASP A 21 20.42 -6.96 -17.65
CA ASP A 21 20.17 -7.11 -19.08
C ASP A 21 18.75 -6.66 -19.46
N ALA A 22 17.76 -6.98 -18.62
CA ALA A 22 16.38 -6.56 -18.83
C ALA A 22 16.21 -5.03 -18.69
N THR A 23 16.86 -4.40 -17.71
CA THR A 23 16.82 -2.94 -17.53
C THR A 23 17.53 -2.21 -18.67
N HIS A 24 18.68 -2.71 -19.12
CA HIS A 24 19.37 -2.16 -20.28
C HIS A 24 18.55 -2.31 -21.58
N LYS A 25 17.85 -3.44 -21.76
CA LYS A 25 16.91 -3.60 -22.88
C LYS A 25 15.75 -2.61 -22.80
N LEU A 26 15.18 -2.41 -21.62
CA LEU A 26 14.07 -1.47 -21.40
C LEU A 26 14.47 -0.02 -21.70
N ASP A 27 15.70 0.38 -21.40
CA ASP A 27 16.22 1.73 -21.66
C ASP A 27 16.30 2.03 -23.17
N ASN A 28 16.60 1.00 -23.96
CA ASN A 28 16.73 1.10 -25.42
C ASN A 28 15.39 1.01 -26.17
N ILE A 29 14.28 0.67 -25.49
CA ILE A 29 12.96 0.64 -26.11
C ILE A 29 12.45 2.09 -26.23
N GLN A 30 12.18 2.53 -27.46
CA GLN A 30 11.53 3.81 -27.69
C GLN A 30 10.17 3.82 -26.99
N ARG A 31 9.90 4.87 -26.20
CA ARG A 31 8.60 5.10 -25.59
C ARG A 31 7.57 5.36 -26.68
N HIS A 32 6.93 4.31 -27.18
CA HIS A 32 5.79 4.47 -28.07
C HIS A 32 4.62 5.05 -27.27
N VAL A 33 4.09 6.19 -27.73
CA VAL A 33 3.19 7.12 -27.02
C VAL A 33 1.81 6.53 -26.65
N LYS A 34 1.49 5.28 -27.01
CA LYS A 34 0.10 4.83 -27.10
C LYS A 34 -0.43 3.96 -25.95
N ASN A 35 0.38 3.53 -24.99
CA ASN A 35 -0.08 2.67 -23.90
C ASN A 35 0.33 3.23 -22.53
N PHE A 36 -0.61 3.84 -21.82
CA PHE A 36 -0.42 4.23 -20.42
C PHE A 36 -0.34 2.98 -19.53
N ARG A 37 0.64 2.95 -18.61
CA ARG A 37 0.77 1.91 -17.58
C ARG A 37 0.96 2.56 -16.21
N PRO A 38 0.09 2.31 -15.22
CA PRO A 38 0.15 2.96 -13.92
C PRO A 38 1.33 2.44 -13.09
N GLN A 39 2.43 3.19 -13.07
CA GLN A 39 3.56 2.97 -12.16
C GLN A 39 3.31 3.77 -10.88
N ILE A 40 2.97 3.06 -9.80
CA ILE A 40 2.50 3.67 -8.56
C ILE A 40 3.66 3.89 -7.60
N LEU A 41 3.78 5.12 -7.11
CA LEU A 41 4.53 5.47 -5.91
C LEU A 41 3.56 5.57 -4.72
N ILE A 42 3.74 4.72 -3.71
CA ILE A 42 2.88 4.72 -2.53
C ILE A 42 3.57 5.47 -1.40
N LEU A 43 2.89 6.47 -0.82
CA LEU A 43 3.36 7.17 0.37
C LEU A 43 2.72 6.56 1.63
N THR A 44 3.10 5.32 1.94
CA THR A 44 2.53 4.59 3.08
C THR A 44 3.19 4.90 4.42
N GLY A 45 4.44 5.42 4.41
CA GLY A 45 5.30 5.40 5.59
C GLY A 45 5.77 3.98 5.90
N ASN A 46 5.49 3.48 7.11
CA ASN A 46 5.70 2.07 7.45
C ASN A 46 4.59 1.21 6.84
N PRO A 47 4.89 0.24 5.95
CA PRO A 47 3.88 -0.60 5.30
C PRO A 47 3.07 -1.44 6.29
N ILE A 48 3.66 -1.79 7.43
CA ILE A 48 3.01 -2.59 8.48
C ILE A 48 1.81 -1.83 9.07
N TYR A 49 1.89 -0.51 9.18
CA TYR A 49 0.84 0.31 9.80
C TYR A 49 -0.31 0.61 8.84
N ARG A 50 -0.14 0.43 7.53
CA ARG A 50 -1.15 0.76 6.51
C ARG A 50 -1.27 -0.33 5.44
N PRO A 51 -1.57 -1.58 5.84
CA PRO A 51 -1.61 -2.72 4.91
C PRO A 51 -2.70 -2.55 3.84
N THR A 52 -3.83 -1.93 4.18
CA THR A 52 -4.94 -1.69 3.25
C THR A 52 -4.55 -0.85 2.03
N LEU A 53 -3.69 0.15 2.23
CA LEU A 53 -3.18 1.01 1.16
C LEU A 53 -2.26 0.22 0.22
N VAL A 54 -1.38 -0.59 0.82
CA VAL A 54 -0.46 -1.46 0.08
C VAL A 54 -1.24 -2.50 -0.73
N ASP A 55 -2.22 -3.16 -0.11
CA ASP A 55 -3.04 -4.18 -0.75
C ASP A 55 -3.82 -3.62 -1.94
N LEU A 56 -4.45 -2.46 -1.81
CA LEU A 56 -5.16 -1.83 -2.93
C LEU A 56 -4.21 -1.51 -4.08
N CYS A 57 -3.05 -0.93 -3.80
CA CYS A 57 -2.08 -0.60 -4.85
C CYS A 57 -1.49 -1.86 -5.49
N TRP A 58 -1.31 -2.92 -4.70
CA TRP A 58 -0.94 -4.24 -5.21
C TRP A 58 -2.06 -4.81 -6.08
N LEU A 59 -3.33 -4.57 -5.75
CA LEU A 59 -4.48 -4.96 -6.57
C LEU A 59 -4.39 -4.36 -7.98
N VAL A 60 -3.95 -3.10 -8.07
CA VAL A 60 -3.82 -2.35 -9.34
C VAL A 60 -2.57 -2.72 -10.13
N THR A 61 -1.44 -2.95 -9.46
CA THR A 61 -0.12 -3.09 -10.13
C THR A 61 0.28 -4.52 -10.47
N TYR A 62 -0.33 -5.52 -9.83
CA TYR A 62 0.08 -6.93 -9.98
C TYR A 62 0.13 -7.41 -11.43
N GLY A 63 1.26 -8.03 -11.78
CA GLY A 63 1.48 -8.65 -13.09
C GLY A 63 1.66 -7.69 -14.26
N HIS A 64 1.37 -6.40 -14.09
CA HIS A 64 1.28 -5.46 -15.22
C HIS A 64 2.07 -4.17 -15.04
N SER A 65 2.31 -3.73 -13.80
CA SER A 65 2.93 -2.45 -13.50
C SER A 65 3.84 -2.48 -12.28
N LEU A 66 4.58 -1.39 -12.09
CA LEU A 66 5.53 -1.21 -11.00
C LEU A 66 4.86 -0.54 -9.80
N MET A 67 5.22 -1.01 -8.61
CA MET A 67 4.85 -0.41 -7.33
C MET A 67 6.13 -0.08 -6.56
N ILE A 68 6.31 1.18 -6.16
CA ILE A 68 7.44 1.64 -5.37
C ILE A 68 6.92 2.16 -4.04
N MET A 69 7.60 1.80 -2.96
CA MET A 69 7.35 2.39 -1.65
C MET A 69 8.29 3.57 -1.42
N TRP A 70 7.78 4.67 -0.86
CA TRP A 70 8.53 5.92 -0.59
C TRP A 70 9.87 5.74 0.13
N LYS A 71 10.07 4.65 0.88
CA LYS A 71 11.34 4.37 1.59
C LYS A 71 12.45 3.78 0.70
N CYS A 72 12.19 3.56 -0.59
CA CYS A 72 13.14 2.94 -1.50
C CYS A 72 13.75 3.94 -2.48
N ASP A 73 15.03 4.26 -2.30
CA ASP A 73 15.81 5.09 -3.22
C ASP A 73 16.15 4.29 -4.49
N PHE A 74 15.42 4.55 -5.58
CA PHE A 74 15.75 4.00 -6.90
C PHE A 74 15.78 5.07 -7.98
N ASN A 75 16.99 5.46 -8.39
CA ASN A 75 17.25 6.57 -9.32
C ASN A 75 16.81 6.35 -10.79
N LYS A 76 16.25 5.18 -11.14
CA LYS A 76 15.94 4.83 -12.55
C LYS A 76 14.47 4.48 -12.81
N LEU A 77 13.67 4.28 -11.77
CA LEU A 77 12.25 3.98 -11.92
C LEU A 77 11.47 5.28 -11.79
N ARG A 78 10.64 5.59 -12.79
CA ARG A 78 9.88 6.84 -12.86
C ARG A 78 8.41 6.50 -12.69
N PRO A 79 7.88 6.55 -11.45
CA PRO A 79 6.43 6.41 -11.25
C PRO A 79 5.69 7.45 -12.12
N ASN A 80 4.40 7.25 -12.34
CA ASN A 80 3.54 8.24 -13.00
C ASN A 80 2.23 8.48 -12.24
N VAL A 81 2.00 7.71 -11.17
CA VAL A 81 0.89 7.91 -10.24
C VAL A 81 1.44 7.90 -8.81
N VAL A 82 1.03 8.87 -8.00
CA VAL A 82 1.28 8.91 -6.56
C VAL A 82 0.00 8.49 -5.85
N VAL A 83 0.09 7.56 -4.90
CA VAL A 83 -1.05 7.13 -4.09
C VAL A 83 -0.81 7.46 -2.61
N LEU A 84 -1.80 8.12 -2.02
CA LEU A 84 -1.81 8.64 -0.66
C LEU A 84 -2.97 8.04 0.15
N GLY A 85 -2.77 7.95 1.46
CA GLY A 85 -3.88 7.75 2.39
C GLY A 85 -4.52 9.07 2.79
N PHE A 86 -5.84 9.13 2.86
CA PHE A 86 -6.56 10.32 3.32
C PHE A 86 -6.25 10.63 4.79
N LYS A 87 -5.86 11.87 5.07
CA LYS A 87 -5.59 12.35 6.42
C LYS A 87 -6.89 12.66 7.17
N ASN A 88 -7.32 11.77 8.06
CA ASN A 88 -8.55 11.94 8.85
C ASN A 88 -8.41 13.01 9.96
N ASP A 89 -7.21 13.17 10.52
CA ASP A 89 -6.90 14.03 11.67
C ASP A 89 -6.46 15.46 11.27
N TRP A 90 -6.85 15.92 10.08
CA TRP A 90 -6.44 17.21 9.51
C TRP A 90 -6.90 18.42 10.34
N LEU A 91 -8.04 18.32 11.04
CA LEU A 91 -8.54 19.38 11.93
C LEU A 91 -7.72 19.54 13.20
N ILE A 92 -7.10 18.45 13.68
CA ILE A 92 -6.36 18.42 14.95
C ILE A 92 -4.89 18.78 14.71
N LYS A 93 -4.31 18.28 13.61
CA LYS A 93 -2.90 18.49 13.24
C LYS A 93 -2.77 19.34 11.98
N ALA A 94 -2.91 20.66 12.15
CA ALA A 94 -2.88 21.63 11.05
C ALA A 94 -1.54 21.64 10.29
N GLU A 95 -0.41 21.56 10.99
CA GLU A 95 0.94 21.57 10.37
C GLU A 95 1.11 20.38 9.41
N ALA A 96 0.82 19.16 9.88
CA ALA A 96 0.89 17.97 9.03
C ALA A 96 -0.16 17.95 7.91
N ALA A 97 -1.23 18.75 8.01
CA ALA A 97 -2.19 18.93 6.91
C ALA A 97 -1.61 19.83 5.81
N ILE A 98 -0.84 20.86 6.17
CA ILE A 98 -0.13 21.71 5.21
C ILE A 98 0.86 20.87 4.41
N ASP A 99 1.65 20.02 5.06
CA ASP A 99 2.58 19.11 4.37
C ASP A 99 1.86 18.15 3.42
N TYR A 100 0.71 17.62 3.85
CA TYR A 100 -0.13 16.77 3.00
C TYR A 100 -0.60 17.50 1.74
N PHE A 101 -1.01 18.77 1.85
CA PHE A 101 -1.38 19.59 0.70
C PHE A 101 -0.18 19.92 -0.18
N ASN A 102 0.98 20.23 0.41
CA ASN A 102 2.21 20.51 -0.35
C ASN A 102 2.62 19.31 -1.22
N ILE A 103 2.55 18.09 -0.67
CA ILE A 103 2.82 16.85 -1.42
C ILE A 103 1.89 16.73 -2.62
N ILE A 104 0.59 17.01 -2.45
CA ILE A 104 -0.38 16.98 -3.55
C ILE A 104 -0.03 18.04 -4.59
N HIS A 105 0.29 19.25 -4.14
CA HIS A 105 0.61 20.37 -5.02
C HIS A 105 1.86 20.09 -5.87
N ASP A 106 2.90 19.54 -5.26
CA ASP A 106 4.14 19.16 -5.92
C ASP A 106 3.91 18.00 -6.91
N ALA A 107 3.11 17.00 -6.53
CA ALA A 107 2.78 15.89 -7.41
C ALA A 107 2.02 16.36 -8.68
N LEU A 108 1.05 17.27 -8.53
CA LEU A 108 0.34 17.86 -9.66
C LEU A 108 1.25 18.75 -10.52
N HIS A 109 2.15 19.52 -9.90
CA HIS A 109 3.11 20.36 -10.62
C HIS A 109 4.05 19.51 -11.49
N LEU A 110 4.45 18.34 -10.99
CA LEU A 110 5.27 17.36 -11.70
C LEU A 110 4.47 16.45 -12.66
N LYS A 111 3.17 16.71 -12.86
CA LYS A 111 2.28 15.98 -13.77
C LYS A 111 2.11 14.49 -13.43
N TYR A 112 2.21 14.13 -12.14
CA TYR A 112 1.80 12.81 -11.68
C TYR A 112 0.27 12.71 -11.59
N GLY A 113 -0.28 11.53 -11.90
CA GLY A 113 -1.62 11.18 -11.48
C GLY A 113 -1.68 11.02 -9.95
N ILE A 114 -2.80 11.36 -9.32
CA ILE A 114 -2.94 11.26 -7.87
C ILE A 114 -4.11 10.34 -7.53
N GLY A 115 -3.88 9.37 -6.63
CA GLY A 115 -4.91 8.56 -6.02
C GLY A 115 -4.93 8.78 -4.50
N ILE A 116 -6.11 9.06 -3.94
CA ILE A 116 -6.28 9.19 -2.48
C ILE A 116 -7.25 8.12 -2.03
N LEU A 117 -6.79 7.21 -1.17
CA LEU A 117 -7.63 6.20 -0.56
C LEU A 117 -8.22 6.73 0.75
N ARG A 118 -9.53 6.58 0.93
CA ARG A 118 -10.22 6.88 2.19
C ARG A 118 -11.07 5.69 2.62
N LEU A 119 -10.84 5.20 3.82
CA LEU A 119 -11.69 4.20 4.48
C LEU A 119 -12.41 4.83 5.68
N LYS A 120 -13.62 4.34 6.00
CA LYS A 120 -14.40 4.82 7.15
C LYS A 120 -13.68 4.58 8.48
N THR A 121 -12.97 3.47 8.60
CA THR A 121 -12.21 3.06 9.78
C THR A 121 -10.86 3.77 9.90
N GLY A 122 -10.44 4.51 8.88
CA GLY A 122 -9.07 5.00 8.74
C GLY A 122 -8.13 3.98 8.11
N LEU A 123 -6.87 4.40 7.97
CA LEU A 123 -5.81 3.63 7.31
C LEU A 123 -4.64 3.32 8.23
N ASP A 124 -4.56 3.98 9.39
CA ASP A 124 -3.43 3.87 10.30
C ASP A 124 -3.74 2.89 11.42
N PHE A 125 -2.88 1.89 11.56
CA PHE A 125 -2.99 0.84 12.56
C PHE A 125 -1.72 0.75 13.42
N SER A 126 -0.92 1.83 13.51
CA SER A 126 0.31 1.84 14.31
C SER A 126 0.10 1.46 15.79
N HIS A 127 -1.03 1.89 16.37
CA HIS A 127 -1.38 1.60 17.76
C HIS A 127 -1.45 0.11 18.12
N PHE A 128 -1.68 -0.78 17.14
CA PHE A 128 -1.72 -2.22 17.35
C PHE A 128 -0.34 -2.88 17.43
N PHE A 129 0.70 -2.22 16.92
CA PHE A 129 2.06 -2.76 16.90
C PHE A 129 2.94 -2.17 18.01
N GLU A 130 2.54 -1.06 18.61
CA GLU A 130 3.26 -0.41 19.71
C GLU A 130 2.99 -1.08 21.07
N SER A 131 1.88 -1.81 21.20
CA SER A 131 1.49 -2.52 22.43
C SER A 131 2.22 -3.84 22.66
N ASP A 132 2.59 -4.57 21.60
CA ASP A 132 3.21 -5.91 21.71
C ASP A 132 4.68 -5.86 22.16
N SER A 133 5.27 -4.67 22.26
CA SER A 133 6.65 -4.47 22.72
C SER A 133 6.79 -4.12 24.21
N ALA A 134 5.69 -4.05 24.97
CA ALA A 134 5.71 -3.55 26.34
C ALA A 134 5.61 -4.61 27.46
N ASP A 135 5.18 -5.85 27.18
CA ASP A 135 4.91 -6.83 28.25
C ASP A 135 5.54 -8.20 27.95
N ASP A 136 6.78 -8.41 28.42
CA ASP A 136 7.33 -9.76 28.64
C ASP A 136 8.13 -9.85 29.96
N ASP A 137 7.87 -8.96 30.93
CA ASP A 137 8.64 -8.91 32.19
C ASP A 137 7.81 -8.61 33.46
N ASN A 138 6.52 -8.95 33.52
CA ASN A 138 5.79 -8.96 34.80
C ASN A 138 5.12 -10.32 35.02
N ASP A 139 5.86 -11.22 35.69
CA ASP A 139 5.29 -12.23 36.58
C ASP A 139 4.56 -11.49 37.72
N ASP A 140 3.30 -11.13 37.54
CA ASP A 140 2.47 -10.62 38.62
C ASP A 140 1.14 -11.41 38.68
N ASP A 141 0.91 -11.99 39.85
CA ASP A 141 -0.31 -12.69 40.26
C ASP A 141 -1.56 -11.84 39.94
N ILE A 142 -2.41 -12.30 39.03
CA ILE A 142 -3.67 -11.62 38.69
C ILE A 142 -4.77 -12.15 39.59
N ASP A 143 -5.22 -11.33 40.55
CA ASP A 143 -6.56 -11.42 41.13
C ASP A 143 -7.59 -11.26 40.00
N ASP A 144 -8.48 -12.25 39.86
CA ASP A 144 -9.53 -12.34 38.84
C ASP A 144 -10.62 -11.26 39.07
N ASP A 145 -10.32 -10.00 38.79
CA ASP A 145 -11.31 -8.93 38.75
C ASP A 145 -12.16 -9.02 37.48
N GLU A 146 -13.49 -8.98 37.62
CA GLU A 146 -14.44 -9.02 36.48
C GLU A 146 -14.18 -7.90 35.46
N GLU A 147 -13.65 -6.76 35.90
CA GLU A 147 -13.36 -5.59 35.05
C GLU A 147 -12.15 -5.80 34.14
N SER A 148 -11.12 -6.52 34.61
CA SER A 148 -9.92 -6.86 33.82
C SER A 148 -10.25 -7.88 32.72
N THR A 149 -11.15 -8.82 33.01
CA THR A 149 -11.65 -9.81 32.04
C THR A 149 -12.47 -9.13 30.93
N ILE A 150 -13.30 -8.14 31.27
CA ILE A 150 -14.06 -7.35 30.29
C ILE A 150 -13.11 -6.53 29.42
N PHE A 151 -12.09 -5.90 30.00
CA PHE A 151 -11.10 -5.11 29.27
C PHE A 151 -10.31 -5.97 28.27
N ASN A 152 -9.81 -7.13 28.70
CA ASN A 152 -9.10 -8.08 27.83
C ASN A 152 -9.99 -8.64 26.72
N SER A 153 -11.27 -8.91 27.01
CA SER A 153 -12.27 -9.34 26.02
C SER A 153 -12.54 -8.24 24.99
N LEU A 154 -12.75 -6.99 25.43
CA LEU A 154 -12.93 -5.84 24.54
C LEU A 154 -11.70 -5.60 23.67
N TYR A 155 -10.50 -5.66 24.25
CA TYR A 155 -9.24 -5.53 23.51
C TYR A 155 -9.10 -6.61 22.45
N THR A 156 -9.40 -7.86 22.79
CA THR A 156 -9.41 -9.00 21.86
C THR A 156 -10.43 -8.80 20.72
N ILE A 157 -11.63 -8.31 21.03
CA ILE A 157 -12.68 -8.01 20.03
C ILE A 157 -12.25 -6.86 19.12
N ILE A 158 -11.68 -5.78 19.67
CA ILE A 158 -11.16 -4.64 18.93
C ILE A 158 -10.03 -5.10 18.00
N ASN A 159 -9.07 -5.87 18.49
CA ASN A 159 -7.99 -6.43 17.68
C ASN A 159 -8.51 -7.32 16.55
N LYS A 160 -9.49 -8.19 16.82
CA LYS A 160 -10.13 -9.01 15.79
C LYS A 160 -10.81 -8.15 14.72
N SER A 161 -11.52 -7.10 15.11
CA SER A 161 -12.15 -6.17 14.17
C SER A 161 -11.14 -5.38 13.34
N ALA A 162 -10.03 -4.95 13.96
CA ALA A 162 -8.96 -4.22 13.31
C ALA A 162 -8.20 -5.10 12.31
N LEU A 163 -7.92 -6.36 12.66
CA LEU A 163 -7.29 -7.33 11.77
C LEU A 163 -8.16 -7.66 10.55
N LEU A 164 -9.48 -7.74 10.73
CA LEU A 164 -10.42 -7.84 9.61
C LEU A 164 -10.36 -6.59 8.73
N ASN A 165 -10.30 -5.40 9.34
CA ASN A 165 -10.18 -4.13 8.62
C ASN A 165 -8.84 -3.96 7.88
N MET A 166 -7.74 -4.46 8.45
CA MET A 166 -6.43 -4.47 7.80
C MET A 166 -6.43 -5.33 6.51
N ASN A 167 -7.16 -6.46 6.54
CA ASN A 167 -7.18 -7.45 5.46
C ASN A 167 -8.43 -7.38 4.56
N ILE A 168 -9.10 -6.22 4.52
CA ILE A 168 -10.30 -6.02 3.68
C ILE A 168 -10.00 -6.42 2.24
N PHE A 169 -8.89 -5.97 1.67
CA PHE A 169 -8.54 -6.23 0.27
C PHE A 169 -7.97 -7.63 0.02
N HIS A 170 -7.46 -8.30 1.06
CA HIS A 170 -6.98 -9.67 0.96
C HIS A 170 -8.12 -10.70 0.94
N SER A 171 -9.26 -10.38 1.56
CA SER A 171 -10.42 -11.29 1.70
C SER A 171 -11.50 -11.09 0.63
N ILE A 172 -11.36 -10.11 -0.28
CA ILE A 172 -12.30 -9.84 -1.35
C ILE A 172 -12.21 -10.94 -2.43
N GLN A 173 -12.96 -12.01 -2.21
CA GLN A 173 -13.48 -12.95 -3.22
C GLN A 173 -14.89 -12.51 -3.65
N ILE A 174 -15.13 -11.20 -3.81
CA ILE A 174 -16.48 -10.73 -4.10
C ILE A 174 -16.75 -10.92 -5.60
N SER A 175 -17.27 -12.09 -5.95
CA SER A 175 -17.71 -12.44 -7.30
C SER A 175 -18.78 -11.50 -7.88
N SER A 176 -19.41 -10.67 -7.03
CA SER A 176 -20.49 -9.74 -7.40
C SER A 176 -20.28 -8.28 -6.94
N ALA A 177 -19.07 -7.85 -6.56
CA ALA A 177 -18.85 -6.49 -6.08
C ALA A 177 -19.17 -5.46 -7.17
N ILE A 178 -19.89 -4.40 -6.83
CA ILE A 178 -20.14 -3.27 -7.73
C ILE A 178 -19.12 -2.18 -7.40
N ILE A 179 -18.51 -1.62 -8.45
CA ILE A 179 -17.60 -0.48 -8.34
C ILE A 179 -18.27 0.64 -9.12
N ASP A 180 -18.81 1.63 -8.40
CA ASP A 180 -19.40 2.81 -9.00
C ASP A 180 -18.33 3.86 -9.28
N VAL A 181 -18.31 4.39 -10.50
CA VAL A 181 -17.34 5.40 -10.94
C VAL A 181 -18.07 6.68 -11.27
N TRP A 182 -17.68 7.75 -10.57
CA TRP A 182 -18.22 9.09 -10.78
C TRP A 182 -17.28 9.87 -11.70
N TRP A 183 -17.60 9.92 -12.99
CA TRP A 183 -16.90 10.76 -13.96
C TRP A 183 -17.54 12.15 -13.94
N LEU A 184 -16.83 13.13 -13.37
CA LEU A 184 -17.34 14.50 -13.19
C LEU A 184 -16.61 15.56 -14.03
N PHE A 185 -15.47 15.22 -14.62
CA PHE A 185 -14.63 16.14 -15.39
C PHE A 185 -14.20 15.51 -16.71
N ASP A 186 -14.43 16.22 -17.81
CA ASP A 186 -14.27 15.68 -19.16
C ASP A 186 -12.80 15.53 -19.60
N ASP A 187 -11.88 16.30 -19.01
CA ASP A 187 -10.50 16.41 -19.50
C ASP A 187 -9.53 15.35 -18.94
N ASP A 188 -9.77 14.77 -17.74
CA ASP A 188 -8.78 13.96 -17.00
C ASP A 188 -9.28 12.57 -16.54
N GLY A 189 -10.42 12.09 -17.04
CA GLY A 189 -11.08 10.87 -16.55
C GLY A 189 -10.45 9.52 -16.93
N GLY A 190 -9.44 9.51 -17.82
CA GLY A 190 -8.89 8.27 -18.39
C GLY A 190 -8.28 7.31 -17.36
N LEU A 191 -7.57 7.85 -16.35
CA LEU A 191 -7.00 7.03 -15.27
C LEU A 191 -8.10 6.38 -14.42
N THR A 192 -9.20 7.09 -14.18
CA THR A 192 -10.32 6.64 -13.34
C THR A 192 -11.03 5.43 -13.96
N LEU A 193 -11.28 5.45 -15.27
CA LEU A 193 -11.83 4.29 -15.98
C LEU A 193 -10.85 3.13 -16.06
N LEU A 194 -9.58 3.42 -16.33
CA LEU A 194 -8.55 2.37 -16.35
C LEU A 194 -8.45 1.67 -14.99
N LEU A 195 -8.47 2.43 -13.90
CA LEU A 195 -8.36 1.90 -12.55
C LEU A 195 -9.52 0.96 -12.22
N SER A 196 -10.76 1.36 -12.54
CA SER A 196 -11.93 0.52 -12.32
C SER A 196 -11.89 -0.76 -13.16
N TYR A 197 -11.43 -0.68 -14.42
CA TYR A 197 -11.23 -1.84 -15.27
C TYR A 197 -10.16 -2.79 -14.71
N LEU A 198 -9.01 -2.27 -14.28
CA LEU A 198 -7.93 -3.08 -13.70
C LEU A 198 -8.38 -3.80 -12.42
N LEU A 199 -9.13 -3.10 -11.56
CA LEU A 199 -9.71 -3.71 -10.35
C LEU A 199 -10.77 -4.78 -10.68
N ARG A 200 -11.56 -4.58 -11.74
CA ARG A 200 -12.60 -5.54 -12.18
C ARG A 200 -12.03 -6.78 -12.84
N CYS A 201 -11.03 -6.64 -13.71
CA CYS A 201 -10.42 -7.75 -14.44
C CYS A 201 -9.65 -8.71 -13.54
N ARG A 202 -9.42 -8.31 -12.29
CA ARG A 202 -8.74 -9.15 -11.32
C ARG A 202 -9.71 -10.08 -10.63
N ARG A 203 -9.91 -11.25 -11.24
CA ARG A 203 -10.45 -12.43 -10.58
C ARG A 203 -9.27 -13.22 -9.99
N ARG A 204 -9.23 -13.39 -8.67
CA ARG A 204 -8.42 -14.46 -8.06
C ARG A 204 -9.05 -15.82 -8.41
#